data_AF-A0A9D1M0N9-F1
#
_entry.id   AF-A0A9D1M0N9-F1
#
_cell.length_a   1.000
_cell.length_b   1.000
_cell.length_c   1.000
_cell.angle_alpha   90.00
_cell.angle_beta   90.00
_cell.angle_gamma   90.00
#
_symmetry.space_group_name_H-M   'P 1'
#
loop_
_entity.id
_entity.type
_entity.pdbx_description
1 polymer ?
#
loop_
_entity_poly.entity_id
_entity_poly.type
_entity_poly.pdbx_seq_one_letter_code
_entity_poly.pdbx_strand_id
1 'polypeptide(L)'
;MNIEVGEYVRTKDGVIAKVTDVLDKYSVDCDDDVYDLKNMPMMEIPWEYVDEYVVNHSKNIIDLIEVGDYVNGREVKHIAMFEGFPDYPKLIFVDETHLIPDDTCENDEIKTILTKEQYQANCYTVEVE
;
A
#
# COMPACT_ATOMS: atom_id res chain seq x y z
N MET A 1 -1.44 0.72 17.73
CA MET A 1 -0.47 0.06 16.82
C MET A 1 0.96 0.20 17.36
N ASN A 2 1.94 -0.62 16.95
CA ASN A 2 3.37 -0.43 17.27
C ASN A 2 4.17 -0.28 15.98
N ILE A 3 4.29 0.95 15.48
CA ILE A 3 4.92 1.28 14.19
C ILE A 3 6.38 1.70 14.46
N GLU A 4 7.30 1.23 13.62
CA GLU A 4 8.73 1.53 13.73
C GLU A 4 9.25 2.36 12.55
N VAL A 5 10.30 3.15 12.77
CA VAL A 5 11.02 3.83 11.69
C VAL A 5 11.54 2.82 10.67
N GLY A 6 11.32 3.11 9.40
CA GLY A 6 11.67 2.26 8.26
C GLY A 6 10.56 1.32 7.81
N GLU A 7 9.45 1.22 8.53
CA GLU A 7 8.24 0.54 8.07
C GLU A 7 7.50 1.38 7.02
N TYR A 8 6.51 0.77 6.39
CA TYR A 8 5.51 1.43 5.57
C TYR A 8 4.17 1.37 6.30
N VAL A 9 3.31 2.36 6.06
CA VAL A 9 1.93 2.43 6.55
C VAL A 9 0.95 2.56 5.39
N ARG A 10 -0.23 1.97 5.52
CA ARG A 10 -1.39 2.21 4.64
C ARG A 10 -2.50 2.90 5.43
N THR A 11 -3.03 3.98 4.90
CA THR A 11 -4.15 4.71 5.51
C THR A 11 -5.49 4.22 5.03
N LYS A 12 -6.56 4.61 5.72
CA LYS A 12 -7.96 4.34 5.29
C LYS A 12 -8.32 4.96 3.95
N ASP A 13 -7.62 6.01 3.54
CA ASP A 13 -7.78 6.66 2.23
C ASP A 13 -6.88 6.05 1.15
N GLY A 14 -6.21 4.93 1.45
CA GLY A 14 -5.32 4.21 0.54
C GLY A 14 -4.02 4.94 0.24
N VAL A 15 -3.60 5.89 1.08
CA VAL A 15 -2.25 6.47 1.00
C VAL A 15 -1.28 5.45 1.59
N ILE A 16 -0.21 5.11 0.85
CA ILE A 16 0.88 4.25 1.33
C ILE A 16 2.11 5.12 1.48
N ALA A 17 2.74 5.12 2.65
CA ALA A 17 3.86 6.00 2.93
C ALA A 17 4.90 5.32 3.83
N LYS A 18 6.18 5.69 3.71
CA LYS A 18 7.29 5.04 4.44
C LYS A 18 7.65 5.83 5.69
N VAL A 19 7.57 5.23 6.86
CA VAL A 19 7.91 5.84 8.15
C VAL A 19 9.39 6.26 8.21
N THR A 20 9.65 7.57 8.29
CA THR A 20 11.00 8.17 8.41
C THR A 20 11.32 8.61 9.84
N ASP A 21 10.31 8.89 10.66
CA ASP A 21 10.45 9.22 12.08
C ASP A 21 9.21 8.75 12.88
N VAL A 22 9.43 8.39 14.14
CA VAL A 22 8.38 8.10 15.12
C VAL A 22 8.69 8.95 16.34
N LEU A 23 8.14 10.16 16.35
CA LEU A 23 8.29 11.06 17.48
C LEU A 23 7.37 10.54 18.59
N ASP A 24 7.95 10.31 19.78
CA ASP A 24 7.38 9.70 21.00
C ASP A 24 6.07 10.34 21.52
N LYS A 25 5.45 11.26 20.76
CA LYS A 25 4.11 11.81 20.99
C LYS A 25 3.40 12.50 19.81
N TYR A 26 3.92 12.57 18.58
CA TYR A 26 3.42 13.58 17.62
C TYR A 26 3.19 13.16 16.16
N SER A 27 3.96 12.26 15.56
CA SER A 27 3.76 11.92 14.13
C SER A 27 4.53 10.67 13.67
N VAL A 28 3.99 10.02 12.64
CA VAL A 28 4.69 9.12 11.73
C VAL A 28 5.08 9.95 10.51
N ASP A 29 6.36 10.24 10.32
CA ASP A 29 6.85 11.01 9.15
C ASP A 29 6.97 10.07 7.93
N CYS A 30 6.72 10.53 6.70
CA CYS A 30 6.85 9.66 5.53
C CYS A 30 7.43 10.31 4.25
N ASP A 31 8.20 9.52 3.49
CA ASP A 31 8.95 9.96 2.29
C ASP A 31 8.06 10.42 1.10
N ASP A 32 8.51 11.51 0.44
CA ASP A 32 7.85 12.47 -0.46
C ASP A 32 7.23 11.97 -1.80
N ASP A 33 7.30 10.68 -2.15
CA ASP A 33 6.83 10.19 -3.47
C ASP A 33 5.32 9.86 -3.53
N VAL A 34 4.60 10.18 -2.46
CA VAL A 34 3.18 9.85 -2.28
C VAL A 34 2.37 11.13 -2.43
N TYR A 35 1.72 11.28 -3.58
CA TYR A 35 0.86 12.42 -3.94
C TYR A 35 -0.07 12.82 -2.77
N ASP A 36 0.23 13.95 -2.13
CA ASP A 36 -0.60 14.52 -1.07
C ASP A 36 -1.74 15.36 -1.67
N LEU A 37 -2.97 14.91 -1.41
CA LEU A 37 -4.18 15.71 -1.54
C LEU A 37 -4.18 16.78 -0.44
N LYS A 38 -3.54 17.92 -0.74
CA LYS A 38 -3.64 19.27 -0.14
C LYS A 38 -2.32 19.83 0.41
N ASN A 39 -1.30 19.99 -0.44
CA ASN A 39 -0.21 20.98 -0.20
C ASN A 39 0.33 21.03 1.25
N MET A 40 0.57 19.88 1.87
CA MET A 40 1.53 19.78 2.96
C MET A 40 2.51 18.69 2.55
N PRO A 41 3.82 18.94 2.54
CA PRO A 41 4.83 17.96 2.13
C PRO A 41 5.03 16.84 3.17
N MET A 42 4.05 16.58 4.05
CA MET A 42 4.28 15.81 5.28
C MET A 42 2.96 15.31 5.88
N MET A 43 2.75 13.98 5.93
CA MET A 43 1.60 13.38 6.61
C MET A 43 1.90 13.21 8.11
N GLU A 44 1.69 14.24 8.93
CA GLU A 44 1.78 14.09 10.39
C GLU A 44 0.48 13.50 10.96
N ILE A 45 0.52 12.25 11.42
CA ILE A 45 -0.59 11.61 12.16
C ILE A 45 -0.30 11.66 13.66
N PRO A 46 -1.03 12.44 14.47
CA PRO A 46 -0.84 12.42 15.92
C PRO A 46 -1.01 11.01 16.47
N TRP A 47 -0.12 10.60 17.39
CA TRP A 47 -0.06 9.21 17.87
C TRP A 47 -1.40 8.67 18.39
N GLU A 48 -2.18 9.54 19.05
CA GLU A 48 -3.51 9.21 19.57
C GLU A 48 -4.55 8.87 18.50
N TYR A 49 -4.31 9.26 17.24
CA TYR A 49 -5.18 8.99 16.09
C TYR A 49 -4.61 7.95 15.12
N VAL A 50 -3.44 7.37 15.40
CA VAL A 50 -2.81 6.38 14.49
C VAL A 50 -3.77 5.22 14.18
N ASP A 51 -4.44 4.66 15.20
CA ASP A 51 -5.40 3.57 15.00
C ASP A 51 -6.69 4.04 14.26
N GLU A 52 -6.94 5.35 14.19
CA GLU A 52 -8.06 5.93 13.44
C GLU A 52 -7.74 6.13 11.96
N TYR A 53 -6.48 6.36 11.60
CA TYR A 53 -6.06 6.68 10.22
C TYR A 53 -5.32 5.54 9.52
N VAL A 54 -4.51 4.77 10.25
CA VAL A 54 -3.67 3.69 9.71
C VAL A 54 -4.44 2.36 9.80
N VAL A 55 -4.51 1.65 8.68
CA VAL A 55 -5.17 0.34 8.57
C VAL A 55 -4.16 -0.77 8.81
N ASN A 56 -2.96 -0.64 8.24
CA ASN A 56 -1.91 -1.64 8.33
C ASN A 56 -0.52 -0.99 8.26
N HIS A 57 0.49 -1.68 8.80
CA HIS A 57 1.89 -1.29 8.72
C HIS A 57 2.78 -2.53 8.57
N SER A 58 3.91 -2.40 7.87
CA SER A 58 4.91 -3.47 7.75
C SER A 58 6.27 -2.97 7.26
N LYS A 59 7.33 -3.71 7.55
CA LYS A 59 8.67 -3.52 6.98
C LYS A 59 8.73 -3.81 5.47
N ASN A 60 7.87 -4.70 4.97
CA ASN A 60 7.78 -5.00 3.55
C ASN A 60 6.54 -4.33 2.95
N ILE A 61 6.73 -3.57 1.86
CA ILE A 61 5.63 -2.83 1.24
C ILE A 61 4.56 -3.76 0.65
N ILE A 62 4.96 -4.97 0.23
CA ILE A 62 4.04 -5.99 -0.29
C ILE A 62 2.95 -6.40 0.73
N ASP A 63 3.21 -6.28 2.02
CA ASP A 63 2.26 -6.63 3.09
C ASP A 63 1.13 -5.59 3.22
N LEU A 64 1.30 -4.42 2.61
CA LEU A 64 0.30 -3.36 2.58
C LEU A 64 -0.60 -3.41 1.35
N ILE A 65 -0.26 -4.23 0.36
CA ILE A 65 -0.97 -4.32 -0.91
C ILE A 65 -2.22 -5.16 -0.72
N GLU A 66 -3.32 -4.71 -1.32
CA GLU A 66 -4.61 -5.38 -1.28
C GLU A 66 -5.08 -5.77 -2.69
N VAL A 67 -5.96 -6.77 -2.78
CA VAL A 67 -6.64 -7.11 -4.04
C VAL A 67 -7.40 -5.89 -4.57
N GLY A 68 -7.23 -5.62 -5.86
CA GLY A 68 -7.76 -4.44 -6.57
C GLY A 68 -6.79 -3.27 -6.67
N ASP A 69 -5.68 -3.26 -5.93
CA ASP A 69 -4.60 -2.29 -6.14
C ASP A 69 -3.90 -2.56 -7.48
N TYR A 70 -3.23 -1.55 -8.02
CA TYR A 70 -2.40 -1.66 -9.22
C TYR A 70 -0.93 -1.56 -8.85
N VAL A 71 -0.15 -2.58 -9.17
CA VAL A 71 1.28 -2.65 -8.88
C VAL A 71 2.02 -2.78 -10.19
N ASN A 72 2.98 -1.90 -10.45
CA ASN A 72 3.67 -1.81 -11.74
C ASN A 72 2.68 -1.69 -12.93
N GLY A 73 1.53 -1.05 -12.70
CA GLY A 73 0.46 -0.88 -13.69
C GLY A 73 -0.44 -2.11 -13.91
N ARG A 74 -0.28 -3.19 -13.13
CA ARG A 74 -1.11 -4.40 -13.21
C ARG A 74 -2.00 -4.52 -11.99
N GLU A 75 -3.28 -4.82 -12.19
CA GLU A 75 -4.23 -5.02 -11.10
C GLU A 75 -3.90 -6.31 -10.34
N VAL A 76 -3.78 -6.22 -9.02
CA VAL A 76 -3.61 -7.36 -8.13
C VAL A 76 -4.93 -8.11 -8.03
N LYS A 77 -4.96 -9.35 -8.52
CA LYS A 77 -6.14 -10.21 -8.49
C LYS A 77 -6.14 -11.16 -7.30
N HIS A 78 -4.95 -11.61 -6.89
CA HIS A 78 -4.80 -12.53 -5.77
C HIS A 78 -3.47 -12.28 -5.04
N ILE A 79 -3.45 -12.55 -3.73
CA ILE A 79 -2.23 -12.51 -2.89
C ILE A 79 -2.03 -13.91 -2.35
N ALA A 80 -0.93 -14.56 -2.72
CA ALA A 80 -0.62 -15.91 -2.28
C ALA A 80 0.50 -15.90 -1.22
N MET A 81 0.31 -16.72 -0.19
CA MET A 81 1.36 -17.12 0.74
C MET A 81 1.67 -18.58 0.49
N PHE A 82 2.94 -18.93 0.36
CA PHE A 82 3.34 -20.32 0.14
C PHE A 82 3.35 -21.10 1.45
N GLU A 83 2.65 -22.24 1.50
CA GLU A 83 2.71 -23.15 2.66
C GLU A 83 4.17 -23.55 2.93
N GLY A 84 4.62 -23.39 4.18
CA GLY A 84 6.02 -23.61 4.59
C GLY A 84 6.91 -22.37 4.51
N PHE A 85 6.44 -21.27 3.90
CA PHE A 85 7.11 -19.97 3.85
C PHE A 85 6.09 -18.84 4.11
N PRO A 86 5.51 -18.78 5.32
CA PRO A 86 4.45 -17.81 5.65
C PRO A 86 4.94 -16.36 5.56
N ASP A 87 6.24 -16.13 5.69
CA ASP A 87 6.87 -14.80 5.66
C ASP A 87 7.19 -14.32 4.22
N TYR A 88 6.72 -15.03 3.19
CA TYR A 88 7.06 -14.74 1.79
C TYR A 88 5.80 -14.56 0.93
N PRO A 89 5.09 -13.42 1.08
CA PRO A 89 3.93 -13.12 0.24
C PRO A 89 4.35 -12.81 -1.19
N LYS A 90 3.53 -13.27 -2.15
CA LYS A 90 3.70 -13.05 -3.57
C LYS A 90 2.40 -12.54 -4.19
N LEU A 91 2.49 -11.44 -4.95
CA LEU A 91 1.34 -10.90 -5.68
C LEU A 91 1.12 -11.68 -6.96
N ILE A 92 -0.14 -11.87 -7.34
CA ILE A 92 -0.56 -12.52 -8.58
C ILE A 92 -1.51 -11.59 -9.32
N PHE A 93 -1.21 -11.28 -10.57
CA PHE A 93 -1.99 -10.33 -11.40
C PHE A 93 -3.03 -11.01 -12.31
N VAL A 94 -2.93 -12.32 -12.45
CA VAL A 94 -3.84 -13.14 -13.26
C VAL A 94 -5.04 -13.61 -12.48
N ASP A 95 -6.13 -13.82 -13.21
CA ASP A 95 -7.33 -14.45 -12.70
C ASP A 95 -7.00 -15.88 -12.22
N GLU A 96 -7.60 -16.30 -11.10
CA GLU A 96 -7.22 -17.42 -10.21
C GLU A 96 -6.94 -18.78 -10.89
N THR A 97 -7.31 -18.90 -12.17
CA THR A 97 -7.31 -20.14 -12.94
C THR A 97 -6.00 -20.44 -13.68
N HIS A 98 -5.12 -19.45 -13.90
CA HIS A 98 -3.90 -19.66 -14.69
C HIS A 98 -2.71 -18.87 -14.14
N LEU A 99 -1.87 -19.51 -13.32
CA LEU A 99 -0.53 -18.99 -13.03
C LEU A 99 0.33 -19.10 -14.29
N ILE A 100 0.47 -18.00 -15.02
CA ILE A 100 1.44 -17.90 -16.12
C ILE A 100 2.81 -17.60 -15.48
N PRO A 101 3.91 -18.23 -15.95
CA PRO A 101 5.25 -17.80 -15.57
C PRO A 101 5.41 -16.28 -15.77
N ASP A 102 6.01 -15.59 -14.82
CA ASP A 102 6.22 -14.13 -14.81
C ASP A 102 4.97 -13.25 -14.58
N ASP A 103 3.83 -13.82 -14.15
CA ASP A 103 2.65 -13.04 -13.77
C ASP A 103 2.47 -12.83 -12.27
N THR A 104 3.61 -12.70 -11.63
CA THR A 104 3.74 -12.52 -10.18
C THR A 104 4.72 -11.41 -9.87
N CYS A 105 4.60 -10.80 -8.69
CA CYS A 105 5.54 -9.77 -8.22
C CYS A 105 5.93 -10.04 -6.76
N GLU A 106 7.23 -10.01 -6.50
CA GLU A 106 7.82 -10.04 -5.17
C GLU A 106 8.12 -8.61 -4.67
N ASN A 107 8.43 -8.47 -3.38
CA ASN A 107 8.55 -7.18 -2.71
C ASN A 107 9.61 -6.26 -3.35
N ASP A 108 10.74 -6.81 -3.78
CA ASP A 108 11.86 -6.09 -4.41
C ASP A 108 11.62 -5.75 -5.90
N GLU A 109 10.59 -6.33 -6.51
CA GLU A 109 10.17 -6.06 -7.89
C GLU A 109 9.17 -4.90 -7.99
N ILE A 110 8.62 -4.45 -6.85
CA ILE A 110 7.65 -3.36 -6.78
C ILE A 110 8.34 -2.02 -7.07
N LYS A 111 7.84 -1.31 -8.09
CA LYS A 111 8.34 0.01 -8.51
C LYS A 111 7.28 1.09 -8.42
N THR A 112 6.02 0.75 -8.67
CA THR A 112 4.89 1.67 -8.54
C THR A 112 3.70 0.97 -7.91
N ILE A 113 2.94 1.72 -7.11
CA ILE A 113 1.67 1.27 -6.52
C ILE A 113 0.63 2.39 -6.74
N LEU A 114 -0.57 2.01 -7.16
CA LEU A 114 -1.77 2.83 -7.13
C LEU A 114 -2.85 2.03 -6.40
N THR A 115 -3.21 2.48 -5.20
CA THR A 115 -4.23 1.78 -4.40
C THR A 115 -5.61 1.93 -5.01
N LYS A 116 -6.49 0.96 -4.75
CA LYS A 116 -7.88 1.00 -5.23
C LYS A 116 -8.64 2.24 -4.73
N GLU A 117 -8.38 2.72 -3.52
CA GLU A 117 -9.00 3.93 -2.98
C GLU A 117 -8.57 5.16 -3.79
N GLN A 118 -7.26 5.29 -4.07
CA GLN A 118 -6.73 6.39 -4.89
C GLN A 118 -7.18 6.28 -6.35
N TYR A 119 -7.26 5.08 -6.91
CA TYR A 119 -7.82 4.85 -8.24
C TYR A 119 -9.28 5.34 -8.30
N GLN A 120 -10.12 4.91 -7.36
CA GLN A 120 -11.53 5.31 -7.30
C GLN A 120 -11.71 6.81 -7.09
N ALA A 121 -10.92 7.43 -6.20
CA ALA A 121 -10.98 8.87 -5.92
C ALA A 121 -10.65 9.73 -7.16
N ASN A 122 -9.82 9.21 -8.07
CA ASN A 122 -9.37 9.93 -9.27
C ASN A 122 -10.07 9.48 -10.56
N CYS A 123 -10.96 8.49 -10.50
CA CYS A 123 -11.68 8.00 -11.67
C CYS A 123 -12.81 8.93 -12.10
N TYR A 124 -12.96 9.12 -13.41
CA TYR A 124 -14.10 9.81 -14.02
C TYR A 124 -15.08 8.77 -14.58
N THR A 125 -16.36 8.93 -14.28
CA THR A 125 -17.44 8.13 -14.89
C THR A 125 -17.90 8.78 -16.19
N VAL A 126 -17.96 8.03 -17.28
CA VAL A 126 -18.59 8.48 -18.53
C VAL A 126 -20.02 7.97 -18.54
N GLU A 127 -20.99 8.87 -18.62
CA GLU A 127 -22.38 8.48 -18.86
C GLU A 127 -22.50 7.99 -20.30
N VAL A 128 -23.04 6.78 -20.47
CA VAL A 128 -23.36 6.24 -21.79
C VAL A 128 -24.79 6.66 -22.10
N GLU A 129 -24.96 7.57 -23.06
CA GLU A 129 -26.27 7.96 -23.61
C GLU A 129 -26.98 6.80 -24.33
#